data_AF-A0A7C5ILJ5-F1
#
_entry.id   AF-A0A7C5ILJ5-F1
#
_cell.length_a   1.000
_cell.length_b   1.000
_cell.length_c   1.000
_cell.angle_alpha   90.00
_cell.angle_beta   90.00
_cell.angle_gamma   90.00
#
_symmetry.space_group_name_H-M   'P 1'
#
loop_
_entity.id
_entity.type
_entity.pdbx_description
1 polymer ?
#
loop_
_entity_poly.entity_id
_entity_poly.type
_entity_poly.pdbx_seq_one_letter_code
_entity_poly.pdbx_strand_id
1 'polypeptide(L)'
;MFGKKRFSNRNERTSNKDKREDLNHYENKTTNSKECISICQICNMPVKSIYTAIRHRETGEFVHFDCVIRELIKENSSKLGKNLKIYYVGSGDFAIVKEIYDKRGFLKTFEIVERIEYEKR
;
A
#
# COMPACT_ATOMS: atom_id res chain seq x y z
N MET A 1 -30.47 -55.83 -3.31
CA MET A 1 -29.02 -55.63 -3.43
C MET A 1 -28.75 -54.41 -4.30
N PHE A 2 -27.74 -53.63 -3.89
CA PHE A 2 -27.09 -52.46 -4.50
C PHE A 2 -26.95 -52.55 -6.05
N GLY A 3 -26.93 -51.49 -6.88
CA GLY A 3 -26.98 -50.04 -6.69
C GLY A 3 -26.64 -49.29 -8.00
N LYS A 4 -26.92 -47.98 -7.98
CA LYS A 4 -26.23 -46.83 -8.63
C LYS A 4 -26.26 -46.64 -10.17
N LYS A 5 -27.21 -45.78 -10.57
CA LYS A 5 -27.06 -44.47 -11.27
C LYS A 5 -26.00 -44.32 -12.38
N ARG A 6 -26.46 -43.92 -13.58
CA ARG A 6 -25.76 -42.95 -14.45
C ARG A 6 -26.74 -41.87 -14.87
N PHE A 7 -26.37 -40.62 -14.61
CA PHE A 7 -27.14 -39.42 -14.93
C PHE A 7 -27.03 -39.10 -16.43
N SER A 8 -28.16 -39.02 -17.12
CA SER A 8 -28.31 -38.40 -18.43
C SER A 8 -28.46 -36.89 -18.26
N ASN A 9 -27.68 -36.14 -19.04
CA ASN A 9 -27.57 -34.70 -18.99
C ASN A 9 -28.44 -34.08 -20.08
N ARG A 10 -29.66 -33.64 -19.75
CA ARG A 10 -30.42 -32.63 -20.51
C ARG A 10 -31.66 -32.20 -19.73
N ASN A 11 -31.73 -30.93 -19.33
CA ASN A 11 -32.88 -30.05 -19.60
C ASN A 11 -32.74 -28.69 -18.90
N GLU A 12 -33.01 -27.65 -19.70
CA GLU A 12 -33.87 -26.50 -19.44
C GLU A 12 -34.08 -26.08 -17.98
N ARG A 13 -33.79 -24.80 -17.68
CA ARG A 13 -34.41 -24.00 -16.60
C ARG A 13 -34.08 -22.52 -16.83
N THR A 14 -35.03 -21.73 -17.33
CA THR A 14 -36.02 -20.93 -16.56
C THR A 14 -35.41 -19.78 -15.77
N SER A 15 -35.85 -18.57 -16.14
CA SER A 15 -35.96 -17.34 -15.35
C SER A 15 -35.86 -17.55 -13.83
N ASN A 16 -34.96 -16.81 -13.19
CA ASN A 16 -35.14 -16.35 -11.81
C ASN A 16 -34.53 -14.94 -11.65
N LYS A 17 -35.43 -13.95 -11.52
CA LYS A 17 -35.23 -12.80 -10.65
C LYS A 17 -34.78 -13.31 -9.29
N ASP A 18 -33.66 -12.82 -8.76
CA ASP A 18 -33.56 -12.39 -7.37
C ASP A 18 -32.12 -11.99 -7.00
N LYS A 19 -32.03 -10.82 -6.36
CA LYS A 19 -31.03 -10.43 -5.36
C LYS A 19 -29.57 -10.30 -5.83
N ARG A 20 -29.24 -9.09 -6.29
CA ARG A 20 -27.94 -8.49 -5.96
C ARG A 20 -28.21 -7.15 -5.30
N GLU A 21 -28.51 -7.27 -4.02
CA GLU A 21 -28.55 -6.18 -3.04
C GLU A 21 -27.15 -5.55 -2.93
N ASP A 22 -27.11 -4.24 -3.13
CA ASP A 22 -26.39 -3.27 -2.30
C ASP A 22 -24.91 -3.53 -1.98
N LEU A 23 -24.01 -3.26 -2.94
CA LEU A 23 -22.60 -2.96 -2.65
C LEU A 23 -22.18 -1.52 -3.02
N ASN A 24 -23.12 -0.67 -3.43
CA ASN A 24 -22.84 0.72 -3.82
C ASN A 24 -23.20 1.74 -2.72
N HIS A 25 -22.86 1.43 -1.47
CA HIS A 25 -23.01 2.36 -0.35
C HIS A 25 -21.68 2.61 0.37
N TYR A 26 -20.64 2.96 -0.40
CA TYR A 26 -19.44 3.61 0.14
C TYR A 26 -19.34 5.07 -0.28
N GLU A 27 -20.48 5.71 -0.52
CA GLU A 27 -20.59 7.17 -0.47
C GLU A 27 -21.10 7.59 0.91
N ASN A 28 -20.19 7.66 1.87
CA ASN A 28 -20.43 8.50 3.05
C ASN A 28 -19.84 9.88 2.79
N LYS A 29 -20.67 10.69 2.14
CA LYS A 29 -20.59 12.14 2.06
C LYS A 29 -20.89 12.72 3.45
N THR A 30 -19.91 12.65 4.35
CA THR A 30 -19.92 13.50 5.55
C THR A 30 -19.27 14.83 5.18
N THR A 31 -20.09 15.88 5.06
CA THR A 31 -19.62 17.25 5.25
C THR A 31 -19.03 17.33 6.66
N ASN A 32 -17.73 17.23 6.77
CA ASN A 32 -17.06 17.34 8.06
C ASN A 32 -15.79 18.12 7.80
N SER A 33 -15.63 19.25 8.49
CA SER A 33 -14.34 19.89 8.69
C SER A 33 -13.42 18.85 9.34
N LYS A 34 -12.86 17.96 8.52
CA LYS A 34 -11.95 16.90 8.96
C LYS A 34 -10.77 17.63 9.57
N GLU A 35 -10.73 17.64 10.89
CA GLU A 35 -9.61 18.14 11.68
C GLU A 35 -8.34 17.56 11.06
N CYS A 36 -7.59 18.40 10.36
CA CYS A 36 -6.30 18.00 9.86
C CYS A 36 -5.35 18.02 11.05
N ILE A 37 -4.65 16.91 11.24
CA ILE A 37 -3.78 16.74 12.40
C ILE A 37 -2.57 17.68 12.29
N SER A 38 -2.10 17.91 11.05
CA SER A 38 -1.03 18.84 10.72
C SER A 38 -1.09 19.22 9.24
N ILE A 39 -0.30 20.22 8.85
CA ILE A 39 0.02 20.49 7.45
C ILE A 39 1.32 19.77 7.11
N CYS A 40 1.28 18.92 6.08
CA CYS A 40 2.48 18.20 5.62
C CYS A 40 3.50 19.20 5.08
N GLN A 41 4.69 19.26 5.67
CA GLN A 41 5.73 20.22 5.29
C GLN A 41 6.39 19.92 3.93
N ILE A 42 6.16 18.74 3.36
CA ILE A 42 6.75 18.32 2.07
C ILE A 42 5.86 18.73 0.89
N CYS A 43 4.54 18.66 1.05
CA CYS A 43 3.58 18.92 -0.03
C CYS A 43 2.57 20.04 0.29
N ASN A 44 2.62 20.61 1.48
CA ASN A 44 1.75 21.66 2.01
C ASN A 44 0.25 21.31 1.98
N MET A 45 -0.09 20.03 1.92
CA MET A 45 -1.48 19.56 2.01
C MET A 45 -1.80 19.09 3.44
N PRO A 46 -3.07 19.20 3.88
CA PRO A 46 -3.50 18.74 5.19
C PRO A 46 -3.34 17.22 5.32
N VAL A 47 -2.77 16.79 6.44
CA VAL A 47 -2.71 15.38 6.86
C VAL A 47 -4.01 15.04 7.57
N LYS A 48 -4.78 14.10 6.98
CA LYS A 48 -6.14 13.76 7.44
C LYS A 48 -6.17 12.65 8.49
N SER A 49 -5.12 11.84 8.58
CA SER A 49 -5.10 10.67 9.46
C SER A 49 -3.69 10.25 9.82
N ILE A 50 -3.48 9.91 11.10
CA ILE A 50 -2.25 9.34 11.63
C ILE A 50 -1.88 8.02 10.94
N TYR A 51 -2.86 7.23 10.48
CA TYR A 51 -2.62 5.94 9.82
C TYR A 51 -1.94 6.08 8.45
N THR A 52 -2.04 7.26 7.84
CA THR A 52 -1.44 7.61 6.55
C THR A 52 -0.24 8.56 6.69
N ALA A 53 0.21 8.75 7.92
CA ALA A 53 1.22 9.72 8.27
C ALA A 53 2.38 9.08 9.04
N ILE A 54 3.50 9.78 9.04
CA ILE A 54 4.69 9.44 9.80
C ILE A 54 5.26 10.74 10.38
N ARG A 55 5.97 10.66 11.51
CA ARG A 55 6.56 11.82 12.13
C ARG A 55 7.79 12.26 11.35
N HIS A 56 7.84 13.53 10.95
CA HIS A 56 8.97 14.08 10.21
C HIS A 56 10.21 14.18 11.11
N ARG A 57 11.36 13.73 10.61
CA ARG A 57 12.58 13.54 11.41
C ARG A 57 13.21 14.82 11.96
N GLU A 58 12.95 15.96 11.32
CA GLU A 58 13.51 17.27 11.70
C GLU A 58 12.52 18.12 12.51
N THR A 59 11.25 18.12 12.11
CA THR A 59 10.22 19.01 12.69
C THR A 59 9.42 18.34 13.79
N GLY A 60 9.36 16.99 13.81
CA GLY A 60 8.53 16.24 14.74
C GLY A 60 7.03 16.29 14.43
N GLU A 61 6.63 16.94 13.33
CA GLU A 61 5.24 17.07 12.88
C GLU A 61 4.84 15.90 11.98
N PHE A 62 3.55 15.59 11.90
CA PHE A 62 3.07 14.55 10.98
C PHE A 62 3.18 15.02 9.52
N VAL A 63 3.71 14.15 8.68
CA VAL A 63 3.77 14.30 7.22
C VAL A 63 3.18 13.06 6.56
N HIS A 64 2.75 13.17 5.30
CA HIS A 64 2.26 11.97 4.59
C HIS A 64 3.41 10.98 4.40
N PHE A 65 3.10 9.70 4.62
CA PHE A 65 4.05 8.61 4.42
C PHE A 65 4.63 8.60 2.98
N ASP A 66 3.77 8.79 1.97
CA ASP A 66 4.20 8.85 0.57
C ASP A 66 5.06 10.08 0.23
N CYS A 67 4.95 11.16 1.01
CA CYS A 67 5.82 12.32 0.83
C CYS A 67 7.23 12.00 1.28
N VAL A 68 7.38 11.33 2.43
CA VAL A 68 8.67 10.88 2.96
C VAL A 68 9.37 9.93 1.98
N ILE A 69 8.65 8.96 1.40
CA ILE A 69 9.23 8.06 0.39
C ILE A 69 9.82 8.86 -0.78
N ARG A 70 9.07 9.84 -1.30
CA ARG A 70 9.52 10.67 -2.42
C ARG A 70 10.71 11.54 -2.06
N GLU A 71 10.73 12.10 -0.86
CA GLU A 71 11.86 12.85 -0.32
C GLU A 71 13.11 11.96 -0.23
N LEU A 72 13.00 10.79 0.41
CA LEU A 72 14.11 9.85 0.54
C LEU A 72 14.63 9.37 -0.82
N ILE A 73 13.76 9.17 -1.81
CA ILE A 73 14.16 8.84 -3.18
C ILE A 73 14.97 9.98 -3.81
N LYS A 74 14.56 11.24 -3.61
CA LYS A 74 15.29 12.40 -4.12
C LYS A 74 16.65 12.55 -3.44
N GLU A 75 16.70 12.43 -2.12
CA GLU A 75 17.92 12.52 -1.32
C GLU A 75 18.93 11.43 -1.67
N ASN A 76 18.45 10.21 -1.91
CA ASN A 76 19.29 9.06 -2.24
C ASN A 76 19.38 8.80 -3.74
N SER A 77 18.98 9.75 -4.58
CA SER A 77 18.94 9.59 -6.04
C SER A 77 20.29 9.20 -6.64
N SER A 78 21.40 9.68 -6.06
CA SER A 78 22.76 9.28 -6.48
C SER A 78 23.09 7.82 -6.14
N LYS A 79 22.46 7.24 -5.11
CA LYS A 79 22.65 5.84 -4.70
C LYS A 79 21.66 4.88 -5.37
N LEU A 80 20.47 5.36 -5.73
CA LEU A 80 19.39 4.58 -6.34
C LEU A 80 19.73 4.21 -7.80
N GLY A 81 20.49 3.12 -7.97
CA GLY A 81 20.72 2.48 -9.27
C GLY A 81 19.52 1.65 -9.75
N LYS A 82 19.65 0.99 -10.92
CA LYS A 82 18.56 0.22 -11.57
C LYS A 82 17.88 -0.82 -10.68
N ASN A 83 18.61 -1.42 -9.75
CA ASN A 83 18.12 -2.52 -8.89
C ASN A 83 17.99 -2.10 -7.43
N LEU A 84 18.17 -0.82 -7.10
CA LEU A 84 18.07 -0.31 -5.74
C LEU A 84 16.75 0.44 -5.60
N LYS A 85 16.01 0.13 -4.55
CA LYS A 85 14.74 0.78 -4.20
C LYS A 85 14.67 1.06 -2.71
N ILE A 86 13.88 2.05 -2.33
CA ILE A 86 13.59 2.33 -0.92
C ILE A 86 12.33 1.57 -0.50
N TYR A 87 12.43 0.84 0.60
CA TYR A 87 11.34 0.13 1.26
C TYR A 87 11.16 0.65 2.68
N TYR A 88 9.93 0.63 3.16
CA TYR A 88 9.66 0.78 4.57
C TYR A 88 9.84 -0.57 5.27
N VAL A 89 10.65 -0.61 6.33
CA VAL A 89 10.97 -1.84 7.07
C VAL A 89 10.32 -1.88 8.45
N GLY A 90 9.46 -0.90 8.76
CA GLY A 90 8.71 -0.82 10.02
C GLY A 90 9.41 0.03 11.07
N SER A 91 8.68 0.33 12.15
CA SER A 91 9.17 1.07 13.33
C SER A 91 9.76 2.46 12.99
N GLY A 92 9.25 3.12 11.96
CA GLY A 92 9.76 4.42 11.51
C GLY A 92 11.04 4.36 10.68
N ASP A 93 11.48 3.16 10.28
CA ASP A 93 12.70 2.96 9.51
C ASP A 93 12.40 2.64 8.04
N PHE A 94 13.24 3.18 7.16
CA PHE A 94 13.30 2.82 5.75
C PHE A 94 14.59 2.06 5.46
N ALA A 95 14.68 1.45 4.29
CA ALA A 95 15.88 0.75 3.85
C ALA A 95 16.05 0.85 2.34
N ILE A 96 17.29 0.98 1.91
CA ILE A 96 17.68 0.77 0.52
C ILE A 96 17.86 -0.73 0.34
N VAL A 97 17.06 -1.29 -0.56
CA VAL A 97 17.01 -2.72 -0.86
C VAL A 97 17.46 -2.94 -2.29
N LYS A 98 18.36 -3.90 -2.47
CA LYS A 98 18.77 -4.40 -3.77
C LYS A 98 17.90 -5.57 -4.17
N GLU A 99 17.11 -5.39 -5.23
CA GLU A 99 16.31 -6.45 -5.82
C GLU A 99 17.17 -7.28 -6.79
N ILE A 100 17.19 -8.59 -6.62
CA ILE A 100 17.91 -9.52 -7.50
C ILE A 100 16.88 -10.31 -8.30
N TYR A 101 16.88 -10.10 -9.62
CA TYR A 101 15.97 -10.76 -10.56
C TYR A 101 16.67 -11.94 -11.26
N ASP A 102 15.93 -13.00 -11.56
CA ASP A 102 16.43 -14.11 -12.39
C ASP A 102 16.45 -13.73 -13.89
N LYS A 103 17.07 -14.56 -14.74
CA LYS A 103 17.14 -14.38 -16.21
C LYS A 103 15.77 -14.22 -16.87
N ARG A 104 14.70 -14.69 -16.23
CA ARG A 104 13.30 -14.57 -16.67
C ARG A 104 12.61 -13.28 -16.18
N GLY A 105 13.28 -12.44 -15.40
CA GLY A 105 12.73 -11.18 -14.87
C GLY A 105 11.90 -11.31 -13.60
N PHE A 106 11.82 -12.49 -12.98
CA PHE A 106 11.15 -12.67 -11.68
C PHE A 106 12.07 -12.28 -10.52
N LEU A 107 11.51 -11.64 -9.49
CA LEU A 107 12.24 -11.33 -8.26
C LEU A 107 12.67 -12.64 -7.59
N LYS A 108 13.97 -12.89 -7.53
CA LYS A 108 14.56 -14.10 -6.94
C LYS A 108 14.81 -13.93 -5.46
N THR A 109 15.43 -12.81 -5.09
CA THR A 109 15.74 -12.45 -3.70
C THR A 109 15.94 -10.95 -3.59
N PHE A 110 16.07 -10.46 -2.36
CA PHE A 110 16.41 -9.08 -2.07
C PHE A 110 17.44 -9.01 -0.94
N GLU A 111 18.24 -7.95 -0.94
CA GLU A 111 19.26 -7.70 0.07
C GLU A 111 19.08 -6.28 0.62
N ILE A 112 19.04 -6.13 1.95
CA ILE A 112 19.05 -4.80 2.58
C ILE A 112 20.49 -4.29 2.50
N VAL A 113 20.69 -3.21 1.75
CA VAL A 113 22.01 -2.58 1.55
C VAL A 113 22.29 -1.58 2.66
N GLU A 114 21.30 -0.77 3.02
CA GLU A 114 21.44 0.30 4.00
C GLU A 114 20.09 0.50 4.70
N ARG A 115 20.10 0.67 6.03
CA ARG A 115 18.92 1.11 6.78
C ARG A 115 19.00 2.63 6.98
N ILE A 116 17.86 3.28 6.81
CA ILE A 116 17.66 4.70 6.97
C ILE A 116 16.72 4.88 8.16
N GLU A 117 17.28 5.23 9.31
CA GLU A 117 16.47 5.67 10.45
C GLU A 117 15.81 7.00 10.09
N TYR A 118 14.47 7.05 10.18
CA TYR A 118 13.72 8.27 9.87
C TYR A 118 13.07 8.83 11.15
N GLU A 119 12.25 8.06 11.84
CA GLU A 119 11.73 8.51 13.15
C GLU A 119 12.75 8.26 14.26
N LYS A 120 13.21 9.33 14.90
CA LYS A 120 14.05 9.22 16.12
C LYS A 120 13.21 8.66 17.25
N ARG A 121 13.74 7.64 17.93
CA ARG A 121 13.16 7.06 19.15
C ARG A 121 13.46 7.90 20.39
#